data_AF-A0A848R892-F1
#
_entry.id   AF-A0A848R892-F1
#
_cell.length_a   1.000
_cell.length_b   1.000
_cell.length_c   1.000
_cell.angle_alpha   90.00
_cell.angle_beta   90.00
_cell.angle_gamma   90.00
#
_symmetry.space_group_name_H-M   'P 1'
#
loop_
_entity.id
_entity.type
_entity.pdbx_description
1 polymer ?
#
loop_
_entity_poly.entity_id
_entity_poly.type
_entity_poly.pdbx_seq_one_letter_code
_entity_poly.pdbx_strand_id
1 'polypeptide(L)'
;MYKIIQCGCEIIWEPQDRNLGFKIVEEVTGKKGTVDNPVLVTEEEREEIHRLYAERNNDPVEKPKEEVEPNKIEKELEEFKIQSAMAQAEIYEKLESDKLILMSALAESFEANLGGI
;
A
#
# COMPACT_ATOMS: atom_id res chain seq x y z
N MET A 1 6.04 -18.36 -13.88
CA MET A 1 6.13 -19.79 -13.46
C MET A 1 7.58 -20.21 -13.12
N TYR A 2 7.81 -20.95 -12.03
CA TYR A 2 9.14 -21.40 -11.58
C TYR A 2 9.39 -22.89 -11.88
N LYS A 3 10.61 -23.26 -12.27
CA LYS A 3 11.10 -24.63 -12.29
C LYS A 3 11.55 -25.01 -10.88
N ILE A 4 11.02 -26.11 -10.38
CA ILE A 4 11.46 -26.71 -9.11
C ILE A 4 12.64 -27.62 -9.43
N ILE A 5 13.81 -27.29 -8.90
CA ILE A 5 15.01 -28.12 -8.98
C ILE A 5 15.28 -28.64 -7.58
N GLN A 6 15.23 -29.96 -7.40
CA GLN A 6 15.62 -30.59 -6.15
C GLN A 6 17.08 -31.04 -6.25
N CYS A 7 17.95 -30.46 -5.42
CA CYS A 7 19.35 -30.85 -5.30
C CYS A 7 19.60 -31.31 -3.86
N GLY A 8 19.64 -32.62 -3.62
CA GLY A 8 19.72 -33.15 -2.26
C GLY A 8 18.48 -32.81 -1.41
N CYS A 9 18.70 -32.14 -0.27
CA CYS A 9 17.63 -31.67 0.63
C CYS A 9 17.10 -30.26 0.29
N GLU A 10 17.64 -29.62 -0.74
CA GLU A 10 17.29 -28.23 -1.10
C GLU A 10 16.30 -28.19 -2.26
N ILE A 11 15.29 -27.34 -2.13
CA ILE A 11 14.31 -27.02 -3.18
C ILE A 11 14.64 -25.63 -3.71
N ILE A 12 15.10 -25.56 -4.96
CA ILE A 12 15.44 -24.31 -5.64
C ILE A 12 14.31 -23.95 -6.61
N TRP A 13 13.83 -22.72 -6.50
CA TRP A 13 12.82 -22.14 -7.38
C TRP A 13 13.50 -21.23 -8.39
N GLU A 14 13.56 -21.64 -9.65
CA GLU A 14 14.18 -20.83 -10.71
C GLU A 14 13.14 -20.35 -11.73
N PRO A 15 13.17 -19.09 -12.19
CA PRO A 15 12.31 -18.65 -13.29
C PRO A 15 12.57 -19.53 -14.51
N GLN A 16 11.51 -20.00 -15.19
CA GLN A 16 11.67 -20.88 -16.36
C GLN A 16 12.45 -20.23 -17.52
N ASP A 17 12.32 -18.92 -17.73
CA ASP A 17 13.16 -18.16 -18.66
C ASP A 17 13.57 -16.82 -18.04
N ARG A 18 14.79 -16.77 -17.50
CA ARG A 18 15.39 -15.57 -16.91
C ARG A 18 15.59 -14.42 -17.92
N ASN A 19 15.54 -14.72 -19.23
CA ASN A 19 15.79 -13.76 -20.29
C ASN A 19 14.53 -13.43 -21.11
N LEU A 20 13.35 -13.92 -20.71
CA LEU A 20 12.10 -13.69 -21.44
C LEU A 20 11.82 -12.20 -21.67
N GLY A 21 12.01 -11.39 -20.62
CA GLY A 21 11.81 -9.93 -20.68
C GLY A 21 12.75 -9.27 -21.70
N PHE A 22 14.04 -9.62 -21.68
CA PHE A 22 15.02 -9.08 -22.63
C PHE A 22 14.71 -9.46 -24.08
N LYS A 23 14.28 -10.70 -24.33
CA LYS A 23 13.90 -11.16 -25.67
C LYS A 23 12.68 -10.41 -26.20
N ILE A 24 11.67 -10.18 -25.36
CA ILE A 24 10.46 -9.45 -25.75
C ILE A 24 10.77 -7.98 -26.01
N VAL A 25 11.59 -7.35 -25.17
CA VAL A 25 12.05 -5.97 -25.40
C VAL A 25 12.83 -5.87 -26.71
N GLU A 26 13.73 -6.82 -26.99
CA GLU A 26 14.49 -6.87 -28.24
C GLU A 26 13.57 -7.08 -29.46
N GLU A 27 12.52 -7.89 -29.33
CA GLU A 27 11.54 -8.14 -30.39
C GLU A 27 10.68 -6.90 -30.71
N VAL A 28 10.23 -6.18 -29.69
CA VAL A 28 9.36 -5.01 -29.85
C VAL A 28 10.17 -3.78 -30.29
N THR A 29 11.32 -3.55 -29.68
CA THR A 29 12.11 -2.32 -29.89
C THR A 29 13.21 -2.47 -30.95
N GLY A 30 13.52 -3.70 -31.35
CA GLY A 30 14.67 -4.03 -32.20
C GLY A 30 16.04 -3.78 -31.56
N LYS A 31 16.08 -3.44 -30.26
CA LYS A 31 17.30 -3.05 -29.55
C LYS A 31 17.59 -4.00 -28.41
N LYS A 32 18.84 -4.40 -28.29
CA LYS A 32 19.32 -5.24 -27.21
C LYS A 32 19.56 -4.41 -25.94
N GLY A 33 18.58 -4.39 -25.06
CA GLY A 33 18.71 -3.80 -23.72
C GLY A 33 19.38 -4.76 -22.73
N THR A 34 20.16 -4.21 -21.81
CA THR A 34 20.67 -4.94 -20.65
C THR A 34 20.30 -4.19 -19.38
N VAL A 35 20.51 -4.80 -18.21
CA VAL A 35 20.31 -4.12 -16.91
C VAL A 35 21.16 -2.85 -16.82
N ASP A 36 22.40 -2.92 -17.30
CA ASP A 36 23.35 -1.79 -17.27
C ASP A 36 23.07 -0.75 -18.37
N ASN A 37 22.35 -1.13 -19.43
CA ASN A 37 22.01 -0.27 -20.55
C ASN A 37 20.54 -0.47 -20.98
N PRO A 38 19.60 0.18 -20.27
CA PRO A 38 18.17 0.03 -20.54
C PRO A 38 17.77 0.69 -21.87
N VAL A 39 16.78 0.09 -22.54
CA VAL A 39 16.19 0.66 -23.76
C VAL A 39 15.03 1.57 -23.36
N LEU A 40 15.03 2.80 -23.87
CA LEU A 40 13.88 3.70 -23.76
C LEU A 40 12.80 3.25 -24.75
N VAL A 41 11.58 3.10 -24.24
CA VAL A 41 10.40 2.63 -24.99
C VAL A 41 9.30 3.68 -24.93
N THR A 42 8.43 3.72 -25.95
CA THR A 42 7.19 4.50 -25.91
C THR A 42 6.12 3.80 -25.08
N GLU A 43 5.01 4.48 -24.78
CA GLU A 43 3.90 3.84 -24.04
C GLU A 43 3.27 2.69 -24.83
N GLU A 44 3.18 2.80 -26.16
CA GLU A 44 2.66 1.73 -27.01
C GLU A 44 3.56 0.49 -27.02
N GLU A 45 4.89 0.69 -27.12
CA GLU A 45 5.87 -0.39 -27.02
C GLU A 45 5.84 -1.05 -25.64
N ARG A 46 5.66 -0.24 -24.59
CA ARG A 46 5.52 -0.72 -23.22
C ARG A 46 4.29 -1.62 -23.05
N GLU A 47 3.13 -1.21 -23.55
CA GLU A 47 1.90 -2.01 -23.51
C GLU A 47 2.07 -3.34 -24.26
N GLU A 48 2.69 -3.30 -25.43
CA GLU A 48 2.99 -4.50 -26.23
C GLU A 48 3.93 -5.47 -25.49
N ILE A 49 5.00 -4.96 -24.89
CA ILE A 49 5.94 -5.75 -24.07
C ILE A 49 5.20 -6.41 -22.91
N HIS A 50 4.33 -5.67 -22.21
CA HIS A 50 3.54 -6.22 -21.10
C HIS A 50 2.59 -7.33 -21.55
N ARG A 51 1.90 -7.15 -22.69
CA ARG A 51 1.01 -8.17 -23.26
C ARG A 51 1.77 -9.44 -23.63
N LEU A 52 2.86 -9.31 -24.39
CA LEU A 52 3.68 -10.44 -24.82
C LEU A 52 4.34 -11.15 -23.62
N TYR A 53 4.71 -10.40 -22.59
CA TYR A 53 5.25 -10.98 -21.37
C TYR A 53 4.18 -11.81 -20.65
N ALA A 54 2.96 -11.28 -20.49
CA ALA A 54 1.85 -12.02 -19.87
C ALA A 54 1.48 -13.31 -20.64
N GLU A 55 1.42 -13.25 -21.98
CA GLU A 55 1.12 -14.41 -22.83
C GLU A 55 2.20 -15.50 -22.77
N ARG A 56 3.48 -15.10 -22.85
CA ARG A 56 4.60 -16.05 -23.00
C ARG A 56 5.15 -16.55 -21.67
N ASN A 57 5.00 -15.79 -20.59
CA ASN A 57 5.51 -16.19 -19.28
C ASN A 57 4.73 -17.38 -18.69
N ASN A 58 3.60 -17.78 -19.32
CA ASN A 58 2.66 -18.78 -18.79
C ASN A 58 2.47 -18.59 -17.28
N ASP A 59 2.46 -17.33 -16.82
CA ASP A 59 2.09 -17.08 -15.45
C ASP A 59 0.64 -17.54 -15.31
N PRO A 60 0.28 -18.20 -14.20
CA PRO A 60 -1.13 -18.23 -13.85
C PRO A 60 -1.56 -16.78 -13.88
N VAL A 61 -2.35 -16.42 -14.88
CA VAL A 61 -2.94 -15.09 -14.98
C VAL A 61 -3.61 -14.95 -13.62
N GLU A 62 -3.05 -14.11 -12.73
CA GLU A 62 -3.85 -13.50 -11.70
C GLU A 62 -4.90 -12.79 -12.52
N LYS A 63 -6.05 -13.48 -12.68
CA LYS A 63 -7.26 -12.84 -13.18
C LYS A 63 -7.29 -11.52 -12.41
N PRO A 64 -7.48 -10.37 -13.09
CA PRO A 64 -7.63 -9.11 -12.39
C PRO A 64 -8.56 -9.41 -11.23
N LYS A 65 -8.07 -9.20 -9.99
CA LYS A 65 -8.82 -9.54 -8.79
C LYS A 65 -10.22 -9.04 -9.06
N GLU A 66 -11.14 -9.99 -9.23
CA GLU A 66 -12.55 -9.71 -9.37
C GLU A 66 -12.81 -8.66 -8.29
N GLU A 67 -13.31 -7.47 -8.66
CA GLU A 67 -13.60 -6.43 -7.68
C GLU A 67 -14.37 -7.12 -6.57
N VAL A 68 -13.67 -7.37 -5.45
CA VAL A 68 -14.25 -8.11 -4.35
C VAL A 68 -15.27 -7.11 -3.86
N GLU A 69 -16.55 -7.37 -4.13
CA GLU A 69 -17.63 -6.62 -3.51
C GLU A 69 -17.23 -6.44 -2.04
N PRO A 70 -17.21 -5.20 -1.52
CA PRO A 70 -16.63 -4.91 -0.22
C PRO A 70 -17.22 -5.91 0.76
N ASN A 71 -16.37 -6.82 1.24
CA ASN A 71 -16.81 -7.90 2.09
C ASN A 71 -17.51 -7.23 3.28
N LYS A 72 -18.64 -7.75 3.77
CA LYS A 72 -19.39 -7.14 4.90
C LYS A 72 -18.47 -6.69 6.05
N ILE A 73 -17.40 -7.45 6.27
CA ILE A 73 -16.33 -7.21 7.24
C ILE A 73 -15.56 -5.89 6.99
N GLU A 74 -15.25 -5.54 5.73
CA GLU A 74 -14.57 -4.28 5.39
C GLU A 74 -15.48 -3.07 5.64
N LYS A 75 -16.77 -3.19 5.32
CA LYS A 75 -17.75 -2.15 5.62
C LYS A 75 -17.95 -1.96 7.11
N GLU A 76 -18.09 -3.06 7.86
CA GLU A 76 -18.18 -3.02 9.33
C GLU A 76 -16.90 -2.45 9.97
N LEU A 77 -15.72 -2.74 9.40
CA LEU A 77 -14.45 -2.19 9.87
C LEU A 77 -14.36 -0.67 9.60
N GLU A 78 -14.86 -0.21 8.45
CA GLU A 78 -14.90 1.21 8.11
C GLU A 78 -15.88 1.98 9.01
N GLU A 79 -17.07 1.43 9.23
CA GLU A 79 -18.04 1.97 10.19
C GLU A 79 -17.46 2.03 11.62
N PHE A 80 -16.75 0.99 12.06
CA PHE A 80 -16.07 0.96 13.35
C PHE A 80 -14.98 2.02 13.47
N LYS A 81 -14.15 2.22 12.43
CA LYS A 81 -13.12 3.27 12.41
C LYS A 81 -13.72 4.66 12.53
N ILE A 82 -14.82 4.93 11.84
CA ILE A 82 -15.53 6.20 11.91
C ILE A 82 -16.06 6.44 13.34
N GLN A 83 -16.73 5.45 13.92
CA GLN A 83 -17.24 5.54 15.30
C GLN A 83 -16.11 5.75 16.32
N SER A 84 -14.99 5.03 16.17
CA SER A 84 -13.83 5.19 17.04
C SER A 84 -13.22 6.59 16.93
N ALA A 85 -13.12 7.15 15.72
CA ALA A 85 -12.58 8.49 15.51
C ALA A 85 -13.50 9.55 16.12
N MET A 86 -14.82 9.40 15.99
CA MET A 86 -15.79 10.30 16.61
C MET A 86 -15.72 10.25 18.14
N ALA A 87 -15.70 9.06 18.73
CA ALA A 87 -15.57 8.90 20.18
C ALA A 87 -14.26 9.49 20.71
N GLN A 88 -13.17 9.33 19.97
CA GLN A 88 -11.89 9.93 20.32
C GLN A 88 -11.93 11.46 20.26
N ALA A 89 -12.57 12.05 19.24
CA ALA A 89 -12.75 13.50 19.13
C ALA A 89 -13.58 14.06 20.30
N GLU A 90 -14.67 13.39 20.67
CA GLU A 90 -15.53 13.78 21.81
C GLU A 90 -14.76 13.76 23.13
N ILE A 91 -13.89 12.76 23.34
CA ILE A 91 -13.01 12.68 24.53
C ILE A 91 -12.03 13.86 24.55
N TYR A 92 -11.44 14.22 23.42
CA TYR A 92 -10.51 15.35 23.35
C TYR A 92 -11.20 16.69 23.61
N GLU A 93 -12.38 16.91 23.03
CA GLU A 93 -13.18 18.13 23.26
C GLU A 93 -13.54 18.28 24.74
N LYS A 94 -13.97 17.18 25.38
CA LYS A 94 -14.26 17.20 26.81
C LYS A 94 -13.02 17.51 27.66
N LEU A 95 -11.87 16.91 27.32
CA LEU A 95 -10.62 17.15 28.04
C LEU A 95 -10.17 18.61 27.93
N GLU A 96 -10.37 19.24 26.77
CA GLU A 96 -10.06 20.66 26.56
C GLU A 96 -11.01 21.56 27.36
N SER A 97 -12.30 21.24 27.38
CA SER A 97 -13.30 21.94 28.21
C SER A 97 -12.98 21.83 29.70
N ASP A 98 -12.70 20.62 30.20
CA ASP A 98 -12.36 20.38 31.61
C ASP A 98 -11.07 21.13 32.00
N LYS A 99 -10.09 21.20 31.09
CA LYS A 99 -8.86 21.99 31.30
C LYS A 99 -9.15 23.48 31.40
N LEU A 100 -10.02 24.02 30.54
CA LEU A 100 -10.43 25.43 30.61
C LEU A 100 -11.15 25.74 31.92
N ILE A 101 -12.07 24.88 32.35
CA ILE A 101 -12.77 25.02 33.63
C ILE A 101 -11.76 25.04 34.80
N LEU A 102 -10.80 24.12 34.78
CA LEU A 102 -9.79 24.05 35.84
C LEU A 102 -8.86 25.28 35.86
N MET A 103 -8.46 25.79 34.70
CA MET A 103 -7.65 27.01 34.60
C MET A 103 -8.42 28.24 35.09
N SER A 104 -9.71 28.37 34.76
CA SER A 104 -10.56 29.46 35.23
C SER A 104 -10.76 29.39 36.75
N ALA A 105 -11.08 28.21 37.29
CA ALA A 105 -11.20 28.02 38.74
C ALA A 105 -9.89 28.33 39.48
N LEU A 106 -8.75 27.97 38.90
CA LEU A 106 -7.44 28.29 39.45
C LEU A 106 -7.19 29.81 39.42
N ALA A 107 -7.51 30.50 38.32
CA ALA A 107 -7.37 31.94 38.21
C ALA A 107 -8.25 32.68 39.25
N GLU A 108 -9.52 32.28 39.39
CA GLU A 108 -10.43 32.82 40.42
C GLU A 108 -9.87 32.62 41.84
N SER A 109 -9.24 31.47 42.11
CA SER A 109 -8.61 31.21 43.41
C SER A 109 -7.41 32.12 43.68
N PHE A 110 -6.62 32.45 42.65
CA PHE A 110 -5.51 33.38 42.77
C PHE A 110 -6.00 34.82 43.00
N GLU A 111 -7.02 35.26 42.27
CA GLU A 111 -7.62 36.59 42.48
C GLU A 111 -8.23 36.71 43.88
N ALA A 112 -8.91 35.67 44.37
CA ALA A 112 -9.45 35.63 45.72
C ALA A 112 -8.34 35.68 46.80
N ASN A 113 -7.18 35.07 46.54
CA ASN A 113 -6.04 35.10 47.46
C ASN A 113 -5.24 36.41 47.41
N LEU A 114 -5.24 37.12 46.28
CA LEU A 114 -4.51 38.39 46.09
C LEU A 114 -5.35 39.63 46.45
N GLY A 115 -6.68 39.54 46.37
CA GLY A 115 -7.62 40.60 46.77
C GLY A 115 -7.92 40.65 48.29
N GLY A 116 -7.32 39.75 49.07
CA GLY A 116 -7.44 39.71 50.54
C GLY A 116 -6.26 40.39 51.25
N ILE A 117 -6.08 41.69 51.04
CA ILE A 117 -5.35 42.61 51.94
C ILE A 117 -6.21 43.85 52.15
#